data_AF-A0A7G2C266-F1
#
_entry.id   AF-A0A7G2C266-F1
#
_cell.length_a   1.000
_cell.length_b   1.000
_cell.length_c   1.000
_cell.angle_alpha   90.00
_cell.angle_beta   90.00
_cell.angle_gamma   90.00
#
_symmetry.space_group_name_H-M   'P 1'
#
loop_
_entity.id
_entity.type
_entity.pdbx_description
1 polymer ?
#
loop_
_entity_poly.entity_id
_entity_poly.type
_entity_poly.pdbx_seq_one_letter_code
_entity_poly.pdbx_strand_id
1 'polypeptide(L)' 'MFSLSTTRLMAFRPTQMNFVAHWYCGHNYRHRFMRDKRFHPSHQASHDARNRFSKRKFFKTNRWNYTQAYKDMP' A
#
# COMPACT_ATOMS: atom_id res chain seq x y z
N MET A 1 45.81 38.85 -2.53
CA MET A 1 45.50 37.41 -2.69
C MET A 1 44.29 37.09 -1.82
N PHE A 2 43.09 37.04 -2.40
CA PHE A 2 41.87 36.75 -1.66
C PHE A 2 41.67 35.24 -1.59
N SER A 3 41.89 34.67 -0.42
CA SER A 3 41.58 33.27 -0.11
C SER A 3 40.06 33.09 -0.09
N LEU A 4 39.49 32.58 -1.18
CA LEU A 4 38.11 32.11 -1.18
C LEU A 4 38.04 30.82 -0.36
N SER A 5 37.67 30.98 0.91
CA SER A 5 37.22 29.89 1.77
C SER A 5 36.10 29.13 1.05
N THR A 6 36.41 27.90 0.67
CA THR A 6 35.49 26.96 0.03
C THR A 6 34.32 26.67 0.97
N THR A 7 33.25 27.46 0.86
CA THR A 7 31.95 27.14 1.41
C THR A 7 31.49 25.88 0.71
N ARG A 8 31.63 24.73 1.38
CA ARG A 8 31.06 23.45 0.96
C ARG A 8 29.54 23.64 0.82
N LEU A 9 29.10 23.96 -0.39
CA LEU A 9 27.70 23.86 -0.80
C LEU A 9 27.26 22.42 -0.52
N MET A 10 26.43 22.27 0.50
CA MET A 10 25.74 21.02 0.80
C MET A 10 24.92 20.61 -0.43
N ALA A 11 25.49 19.67 -1.18
CA ALA A 11 24.85 18.65 -1.99
C ALA A 11 23.39 18.92 -2.43
N PHE A 12 23.20 19.61 -3.56
CA PHE A 12 21.95 19.45 -4.32
C PHE A 12 22.11 18.20 -5.21
N ARG A 13 21.68 17.04 -4.72
CA ARG A 13 21.58 15.81 -5.52
C ARG A 13 20.18 15.77 -6.17
N PRO A 14 20.01 16.12 -7.46
CA PRO A 14 18.70 16.11 -8.13
C PRO A 14 18.11 14.70 -8.33
N THR A 15 18.84 13.64 -7.98
CA THR A 15 18.42 12.24 -8.17
C THR A 15 17.39 11.73 -7.15
N GLN A 16 16.90 12.57 -6.23
CA GLN A 16 15.90 12.20 -5.21
C GLN A 16 14.56 12.94 -5.35
N MET A 17 14.30 13.60 -6.48
CA MET A 17 12.95 14.09 -6.75
C MET A 17 12.08 12.90 -7.18
N ASN A 18 11.47 12.22 -6.21
CA ASN A 18 10.40 11.25 -6.43
C ASN A 18 9.19 11.98 -7.02
N PHE A 19 9.23 12.28 -8.32
CA PHE A 19 8.11 12.87 -9.02
C PHE A 19 6.98 11.85 -9.09
N VAL A 20 6.04 11.96 -8.15
CA VAL A 20 4.80 11.20 -8.20
C VAL A 20 3.84 11.93 -9.13
N ALA A 21 3.55 11.34 -10.28
CA ALA A 21 2.63 11.96 -11.23
C ALA A 21 1.22 12.12 -10.62
N HIS A 22 0.68 13.34 -10.70
CA HIS A 22 -0.55 13.76 -10.04
C HIS A 22 -1.84 13.21 -10.70
N TRP A 23 -1.76 12.73 -11.95
CA TRP A 23 -2.91 12.23 -12.71
C TRP A 23 -3.32 10.79 -12.35
N TYR A 24 -2.52 10.06 -11.57
CA TYR A 24 -2.89 8.73 -11.10
C TYR A 24 -3.58 8.78 -9.73
N CYS A 25 -4.64 8.00 -9.57
CA CYS A 25 -5.45 7.88 -8.34
C CYS A 25 -6.31 9.14 -8.09
N GLY A 26 -6.36 9.65 -6.86
CA GLY A 26 -7.08 10.89 -6.55
C GLY A 26 -6.12 12.06 -6.34
N HIS A 27 -6.68 13.26 -6.17
CA HIS A 27 -5.91 14.52 -6.20
C HIS A 27 -4.78 14.64 -5.15
N ASN A 28 -4.85 13.94 -4.02
CA ASN A 28 -3.80 13.96 -3.00
C ASN A 28 -2.73 12.91 -3.28
N TYR A 29 -1.45 13.28 -3.09
CA TYR A 29 -0.31 12.36 -3.19
C TYR A 29 -0.46 11.10 -2.33
N ARG A 30 -1.04 11.20 -1.12
CA ARG A 30 -1.26 10.03 -0.24
C ARG A 30 -2.14 8.94 -0.89
N HIS A 31 -3.01 9.28 -1.83
CA HIS A 31 -3.89 8.32 -2.50
C HIS A 31 -3.08 7.35 -3.36
N ARG A 32 -1.99 7.83 -3.97
CA ARG A 32 -1.06 6.98 -4.70
C ARG A 32 -0.43 5.94 -3.79
N PHE A 33 0.11 6.36 -2.65
CA PHE A 33 0.75 5.45 -1.69
C PHE A 33 -0.23 4.48 -1.01
N MET A 34 -1.47 4.92 -0.73
CA MET A 34 -2.52 4.02 -0.25
C MET A 34 -2.86 2.94 -1.27
N ARG A 35 -2.90 3.29 -2.57
CA ARG A 35 -3.04 2.32 -3.64
C ARG A 35 -1.79 1.45 -3.76
N ASP A 36 -0.59 1.99 -3.66
CA ASP A 36 0.64 1.21 -3.85
C ASP A 36 0.80 0.11 -2.77
N LYS A 37 0.25 0.32 -1.56
CA LYS A 37 0.11 -0.74 -0.53
C LYS A 37 -0.72 -1.95 -0.99
N ARG A 38 -1.58 -1.81 -2.01
CA ARG A 38 -2.29 -2.93 -2.67
C ARG A 38 -1.32 -3.91 -3.32
N PHE A 39 -0.25 -3.37 -3.90
CA PHE A 39 0.71 -4.09 -4.73
C PHE A 39 2.00 -4.44 -4.00
N HIS A 40 2.17 -3.97 -2.75
CA HIS A 40 3.34 -4.30 -1.94
C HIS A 40 3.49 -5.83 -1.82
N PRO A 41 4.67 -6.41 -2.15
CA PRO A 41 4.86 -7.86 -2.20
C PRO A 41 4.47 -8.57 -0.90
N SER A 42 4.87 -8.05 0.26
CA SER A 42 4.53 -8.64 1.56
C SER A 42 3.06 -8.51 1.95
N HIS A 43 2.28 -7.68 1.25
CA HIS A 43 0.85 -7.53 1.54
C HIS A 43 -0.02 -8.37 0.62
N GLN A 44 0.57 -9.17 -0.28
CA GLN A 44 -0.20 -9.92 -1.27
C GLN A 44 -1.22 -10.87 -0.63
N ALA A 45 -2.26 -11.17 -1.38
CA ALA A 45 -3.30 -12.07 -0.90
C ALA A 45 -2.76 -13.50 -0.84
N SER A 46 -3.09 -14.19 0.23
CA SER A 46 -2.66 -15.54 0.55
C SER A 46 -3.80 -16.27 1.28
N HIS A 47 -3.59 -17.54 1.64
CA HIS A 47 -4.61 -18.36 2.29
C HIS A 47 -5.02 -17.80 3.66
N ASP A 48 -4.07 -17.20 4.38
CA ASP A 48 -4.22 -16.52 5.67
C ASP A 48 -4.76 -15.08 5.55
N ALA A 49 -4.47 -14.37 4.46
CA ALA A 49 -4.87 -12.97 4.25
C ALA A 49 -5.78 -12.77 3.01
N ARG A 50 -7.10 -12.90 3.22
CA ARG A 50 -8.14 -12.79 2.16
C ARG A 50 -8.99 -11.51 2.28
N ASN A 51 -9.68 -11.14 1.18
CA ASN A 51 -10.64 -10.02 1.11
C ASN A 51 -10.08 -8.65 1.54
N ARG A 52 -8.81 -8.35 1.21
CA ARG A 52 -8.07 -7.15 1.65
C ARG A 52 -8.78 -5.81 1.36
N PHE A 53 -9.51 -5.69 0.25
CA PHE A 53 -10.11 -4.41 -0.17
C PHE A 53 -11.52 -4.16 0.39
N SER A 54 -12.26 -5.21 0.74
CA SER A 54 -13.70 -5.10 1.08
C SER A 54 -14.10 -5.98 2.27
N LYS A 55 -13.16 -6.26 3.18
CA LYS A 55 -13.36 -7.09 4.39
C LYS A 55 -14.66 -6.81 5.16
N ARG A 56 -15.05 -5.53 5.26
CA ARG A 56 -16.24 -5.13 6.02
C ARG A 56 -17.56 -5.51 5.35
N LYS A 57 -17.61 -5.66 4.02
CA LYS A 57 -18.81 -6.14 3.32
C LYS A 57 -19.15 -7.59 3.69
N PHE A 58 -18.12 -8.38 4.00
CA PHE A 58 -18.24 -9.81 4.33
C PHE A 58 -18.22 -10.08 5.84
N PHE A 59 -18.09 -9.02 6.67
CA PHE A 59 -18.03 -9.18 8.11
C PHE A 59 -19.42 -9.53 8.65
N LYS A 60 -19.51 -10.59 9.45
CA LYS A 60 -20.75 -11.11 10.04
C LYS A 60 -21.83 -11.57 9.04
N THR A 61 -21.52 -11.70 7.75
CA THR A 61 -22.48 -12.16 6.73
C THR A 61 -23.08 -13.53 7.06
N ASN A 62 -22.26 -14.47 7.54
CA ASN A 62 -22.70 -15.82 7.91
C ASN A 62 -22.99 -15.99 9.41
N ARG A 63 -23.14 -14.91 10.19
CA ARG A 63 -23.32 -15.03 11.65
C ARG A 63 -24.58 -15.82 12.02
N TRP A 64 -25.63 -15.65 11.25
CA TRP A 64 -26.93 -16.30 11.44
C TRP A 64 -27.23 -17.32 10.33
N ASN A 65 -26.23 -17.67 9.53
CA ASN A 65 -26.34 -18.68 8.50
C ASN A 65 -25.99 -20.04 9.10
N TYR A 66 -26.99 -20.89 9.28
CA TYR A 66 -26.78 -22.27 9.72
C TYR A 66 -26.48 -23.14 8.50
N THR A 67 -25.26 -23.64 8.44
CA THR A 67 -24.82 -24.57 7.40
C THR A 67 -24.37 -25.85 8.07
N GLN A 68 -24.92 -26.99 7.65
CA GLN A 68 -24.45 -28.29 8.10
C GLN A 68 -23.09 -28.59 7.46
N ALA A 69 -22.10 -28.97 8.27
CA ALA A 69 -20.80 -29.35 7.74
C ALA A 69 -20.92 -30.65 6.92
N TYR A 70 -20.19 -30.73 5.82
CA TYR A 70 -20.13 -31.93 5.00
C TYR A 70 -19.37 -33.04 5.75
N LYS A 71 -20.00 -34.21 5.86
CA LYS A 71 -19.41 -35.44 6.42
C LYS A 71 -19.95 -36.63 5.63
N ASP A 72 -19.05 -37.30 4.91
CA ASP A 72 -19.31 -38.47 4.06
C ASP A 72 -18.86 -39.77 4.72
N MET A 73 -17.79 -39.71 5.51
CA MET A 73 -17.29 -40.84 6.30
C MET A 73 -17.69 -40.71 7.78
N PRO A 74 -18.20 -41.77 8.42
CA PRO A 74 -18.58 -41.78 9.83
C PRO A 74 -17.39 -41.55 10.76
#